data_AF-A0A918PZF5-F1
#
_entry.id   AF-A0A918PZF5-F1
#
_cell.length_a   1.000
_cell.length_b   1.000
_cell.length_c   1.000
_cell.angle_alpha   90.00
_cell.angle_beta   90.00
_cell.angle_gamma   90.00
#
_symmetry.space_group_name_H-M   'P 1'
#
loop_
_entity.id
_entity.type
_entity.pdbx_description
1 polymer ?
#
loop_
_entity_poly.entity_id
_entity_poly.type
_entity_poly.pdbx_seq_one_letter_code
_entity_poly.pdbx_strand_id
1 'polypeptide(L)'
;MTEKDITEKFWKALRSDRTVMLGLRNVAPRPMTALVDGDEGGPIWIFTSKDTELAKALTPDETARFTFADKGHNVFATVYGALNPHNDRAVIDRLWNPFIAAWFTGKDDPKLQLLRFDARDAEIWVDASSLMAGLKLLLGSDPKEDFKDKVAKVEL
;
A
#
# COMPACT_ATOMS: atom_id res chain seq x y z
N MET A 1 -1.95 -1.06 -21.88
CA MET A 1 -1.82 0.06 -20.91
C MET A 1 -0.33 0.19 -20.60
N THR A 2 0.23 1.39 -20.47
CA THR A 2 1.68 1.49 -20.18
C THR A 2 1.98 1.18 -18.71
N GLU A 3 3.23 0.86 -18.38
CA GLU A 3 3.66 0.69 -16.98
C GLU A 3 3.38 1.96 -16.16
N LYS A 4 3.64 3.14 -16.75
CA LYS A 4 3.32 4.42 -16.14
C LYS A 4 1.83 4.54 -15.78
N ASP A 5 0.94 4.19 -16.71
CA ASP A 5 -0.51 4.21 -16.45
C ASP A 5 -0.91 3.25 -15.32
N ILE A 6 -0.27 2.07 -15.24
CA ILE A 6 -0.50 1.08 -14.17
C ILE A 6 -0.05 1.62 -12.81
N THR A 7 1.15 2.19 -12.75
CA THR A 7 1.72 2.78 -11.54
C THR A 7 0.89 3.97 -11.05
N GLU A 8 0.45 4.85 -11.95
CA GLU A 8 -0.43 5.98 -11.61
C GLU A 8 -1.78 5.50 -11.04
N LYS A 9 -2.38 4.46 -11.64
CA LYS A 9 -3.62 3.85 -11.12
C LYS A 9 -3.42 3.27 -9.72
N PHE A 10 -2.30 2.57 -9.50
CA PHE A 10 -1.95 2.05 -8.18
C PHE A 10 -1.82 3.16 -7.13
N TRP A 11 -1.03 4.20 -7.39
CA TRP A 11 -0.85 5.29 -6.43
C TRP A 11 -2.15 6.03 -6.14
N LYS A 12 -2.98 6.26 -7.16
CA LYS A 12 -4.31 6.86 -6.99
C LYS A 12 -5.20 5.99 -6.10
N ALA A 13 -5.25 4.68 -6.35
CA ALA A 13 -6.04 3.74 -5.56
C ALA A 13 -5.54 3.66 -4.11
N LEU A 14 -4.23 3.55 -3.89
CA LEU A 14 -3.63 3.48 -2.57
C LEU A 14 -3.90 4.74 -1.74
N ARG A 15 -3.82 5.94 -2.33
CA ARG A 15 -4.15 7.21 -1.62
C ARG A 15 -5.60 7.27 -1.16
N SER A 16 -6.52 6.74 -1.97
CA SER A 16 -7.95 6.78 -1.69
C SER A 16 -8.37 5.72 -0.67
N ASP A 17 -7.92 4.48 -0.85
CA ASP A 17 -8.40 3.33 -0.07
C ASP A 17 -7.51 2.96 1.12
N ARG A 18 -6.21 3.27 1.04
CA ARG A 18 -5.20 3.26 2.12
C ARG A 18 -4.90 1.93 2.79
N THR A 19 -5.88 1.04 2.94
CA THR A 19 -5.69 -0.22 3.68
C THR A 19 -4.81 -1.16 2.90
N VAL A 20 -3.70 -1.59 3.51
CA VAL A 20 -2.78 -2.60 2.99
C VAL A 20 -2.63 -3.73 4.00
N MET A 21 -2.37 -4.95 3.53
CA MET A 21 -1.99 -6.07 4.39
C MET A 21 -0.46 -6.11 4.48
N LEU A 22 0.10 -5.47 5.50
CA LEU A 22 1.55 -5.35 5.71
C LEU A 22 2.07 -6.51 6.56
N GLY A 23 3.14 -7.15 6.11
CA GLY A 23 3.82 -8.20 6.85
C GLY A 23 5.35 -8.17 6.69
N LEU A 24 6.02 -8.90 7.58
CA LEU A 24 7.45 -9.17 7.54
C LEU A 24 7.67 -10.67 7.27
N ARG A 25 8.92 -11.09 7.08
CA ARG A 25 9.25 -12.52 6.91
C ARG A 25 8.70 -13.42 8.03
N ASN A 26 8.77 -12.94 9.29
CA ASN A 26 8.35 -13.69 10.47
C ASN A 26 7.11 -13.10 11.16
N VAL A 27 6.43 -12.13 10.54
CA VAL A 27 5.24 -11.49 11.10
C VAL A 27 4.12 -11.59 10.08
N ALA A 28 3.03 -12.26 10.48
CA ALA A 28 1.86 -12.43 9.62
C ALA A 28 1.30 -11.08 9.14
N PRO A 29 0.88 -10.98 7.87
CA PRO A 29 0.28 -9.77 7.33
C PRO A 29 -0.94 -9.33 8.14
N ARG A 30 -1.07 -8.01 8.34
CA ARG A 30 -2.18 -7.40 9.06
C ARG A 30 -2.64 -6.11 8.37
N PRO A 31 -3.92 -5.73 8.50
CA PRO A 31 -4.42 -4.52 7.89
C PRO A 31 -3.79 -3.29 8.57
N MET A 32 -3.17 -2.44 7.78
CA MET A 32 -2.55 -1.19 8.19
C MET A 32 -3.00 -0.06 7.26
N THR A 33 -3.11 1.16 7.77
CA THR A 33 -3.44 2.34 6.96
C THR A 33 -2.15 2.94 6.39
N ALA A 34 -1.96 2.84 5.09
CA ALA A 34 -0.90 3.49 4.34
C ALA A 34 -1.26 4.95 4.05
N LEU A 35 -0.33 5.86 4.35
CA LEU A 35 -0.43 7.29 4.04
C LEU A 35 0.71 7.65 3.09
N VAL A 36 0.38 7.90 1.83
CA VAL A 36 1.37 8.35 0.84
C VAL A 36 1.58 9.85 1.01
N ASP A 37 2.83 10.25 1.16
CA ASP A 37 3.21 11.66 1.21
C ASP A 37 3.58 12.16 -0.19
N GLY A 38 2.89 13.19 -0.67
CA GLY A 38 3.07 13.75 -2.01
C GLY A 38 2.41 12.98 -3.17
N ASP A 39 2.59 13.51 -4.38
CA ASP A 39 1.92 13.07 -5.60
C ASP A 39 2.71 12.04 -6.42
N GLU A 40 4.00 11.84 -6.14
CA GLU A 40 4.92 11.08 -7.03
C GLU A 40 5.49 9.76 -6.47
N GLY A 41 4.87 9.12 -5.48
CA GLY A 41 5.15 7.70 -5.21
C GLY A 41 5.87 7.34 -3.91
N GLY A 42 5.79 8.18 -2.88
CA GLY A 42 6.20 7.82 -1.52
C GLY A 42 7.18 8.82 -0.90
N PRO A 43 7.69 8.53 0.31
CA PRO A 43 7.54 7.28 1.06
C PRO A 43 6.11 7.03 1.57
N ILE A 44 5.82 5.78 1.93
CA ILE A 44 4.54 5.37 2.52
C ILE A 44 4.68 5.37 4.04
N TRP A 45 3.80 6.09 4.72
CA TRP A 45 3.82 6.25 6.16
C TRP A 45 2.73 5.44 6.84
N ILE A 46 3.06 4.86 7.99
CA ILE A 46 2.15 4.01 8.75
C ILE A 46 2.30 4.34 10.23
N PHE A 47 1.21 4.78 10.86
CA PHE A 47 1.15 4.93 12.31
C PHE A 47 0.88 3.57 12.96
N THR A 48 1.61 3.27 14.03
CA THR A 48 1.44 2.09 14.87
C THR A 48 1.81 2.43 16.32
N SER A 49 1.57 1.48 17.23
CA SER A 49 2.16 1.50 18.56
C SER A 49 3.50 0.75 18.57
N LYS A 50 4.45 1.18 19.41
CA LYS A 50 5.69 0.44 19.75
C LYS A 50 5.41 -0.93 20.36
N ASP A 51 4.21 -1.13 20.91
CA ASP A 51 3.83 -2.38 21.56
C ASP A 51 3.41 -3.48 20.57
N THR A 52 3.20 -3.15 19.28
CA THR A 52 2.75 -4.14 18.29
C THR A 52 3.86 -5.14 17.94
N GLU A 53 3.47 -6.36 17.60
CA GLU A 53 4.42 -7.39 17.14
C GLU A 53 5.21 -6.92 15.91
N LEU A 54 4.55 -6.20 15.01
CA LEU A 54 5.18 -5.60 13.84
C LEU A 54 6.32 -4.66 14.27
N ALA A 55 6.05 -3.70 15.15
CA ALA A 55 7.05 -2.73 15.60
C ALA A 55 8.20 -3.39 16.37
N LYS A 56 7.90 -4.42 17.19
CA LYS A 56 8.90 -5.16 17.97
C LYS A 56 9.81 -6.05 17.12
N ALA A 57 9.35 -6.47 15.95
CA ALA A 57 10.09 -7.35 15.06
C ALA A 57 11.00 -6.62 14.05
N LEU A 58 10.93 -5.28 14.00
CA LEU A 58 11.73 -4.49 13.06
C LEU A 58 13.22 -4.55 13.41
N THR A 59 14.02 -4.86 12.40
CA THR A 59 15.46 -4.62 12.39
C THR A 59 15.80 -3.42 11.48
N PRO A 60 17.01 -2.84 11.55
CA PRO A 60 17.43 -1.82 10.59
C PRO A 60 17.30 -2.32 9.16
N ASP A 61 16.63 -1.55 8.31
CA ASP A 61 16.31 -1.89 6.91
C ASP A 61 15.56 -3.22 6.76
N GLU A 62 14.63 -3.50 7.69
CA GLU A 62 13.80 -4.71 7.66
C GLU A 62 13.07 -4.84 6.31
N THR A 63 13.31 -5.95 5.62
CA THR A 63 12.61 -6.27 4.39
C THR A 63 11.15 -6.56 4.68
N ALA A 64 10.28 -5.78 4.07
CA ALA A 64 8.85 -5.86 4.25
C ALA A 64 8.13 -5.98 2.91
N ARG A 65 6.90 -6.47 2.97
CA ARG A 65 5.98 -6.43 1.84
C ARG A 65 4.57 -6.15 2.31
N PHE A 66 3.80 -5.51 1.45
CA PHE A 66 2.36 -5.45 1.64
C PHE A 66 1.61 -5.92 0.40
N THR A 67 0.41 -6.43 0.60
CA THR A 67 -0.56 -6.62 -0.47
C THR A 67 -1.66 -5.57 -0.37
N PHE A 68 -2.21 -5.18 -1.51
CA PHE A 68 -3.25 -4.17 -1.65
C PHE A 68 -4.32 -4.66 -2.61
N ALA A 69 -5.56 -4.33 -2.29
CA ALA A 69 -6.71 -4.41 -3.19
C ALA A 69 -7.52 -3.14 -2.97
N ASP A 70 -7.81 -2.40 -4.04
CA ASP A 70 -8.75 -1.28 -3.95
C ASP A 70 -10.15 -1.81 -3.62
N LYS A 71 -11.02 -0.98 -3.04
CA LYS A 71 -12.37 -1.41 -2.62
C LYS A 71 -13.23 -1.89 -3.78
N GLY A 72 -12.95 -1.40 -4.99
CA GLY A 72 -13.63 -1.80 -6.21
C GLY A 72 -13.08 -3.07 -6.86
N HIS A 73 -11.99 -3.63 -6.35
CA HIS A 73 -11.31 -4.80 -6.91
C HIS A 73 -10.85 -4.59 -8.37
N ASN A 74 -10.49 -3.35 -8.73
CA ASN A 74 -9.93 -2.96 -10.02
C ASN A 74 -8.40 -2.95 -10.02
N VAL A 75 -7.77 -2.79 -8.85
CA VAL A 75 -6.31 -2.75 -8.70
C VAL A 75 -5.89 -3.64 -7.56
N PHE A 76 -5.03 -4.60 -7.86
CA PHE A 76 -4.34 -5.43 -6.89
C PHE A 76 -2.84 -5.16 -7.00
N ALA A 77 -2.13 -5.18 -5.88
CA ALA A 77 -0.69 -5.05 -5.89
C ALA A 77 -0.03 -5.88 -4.79
N THR A 78 1.16 -6.40 -5.08
CA THR A 78 2.13 -6.84 -4.08
C THR A 78 3.32 -5.90 -4.18
N VAL A 79 3.65 -5.23 -3.08
CA VAL A 79 4.73 -4.23 -3.03
C VAL A 79 5.80 -4.69 -2.06
N TYR A 80 7.05 -4.61 -2.49
CA TYR A 80 8.24 -4.94 -1.73
C TYR A 80 9.01 -3.67 -1.39
N GLY A 81 9.64 -3.65 -0.22
CA GLY A 81 10.38 -2.48 0.22
C GLY A 81 11.09 -2.69 1.55
N ALA A 82 11.61 -1.60 2.10
CA ALA A 82 12.19 -1.55 3.44
C ALA A 82 11.23 -0.84 4.39
N LEU A 83 11.06 -1.36 5.60
CA LEU A 83 10.23 -0.78 6.64
C LEU A 83 11.09 -0.38 7.83
N ASN A 84 11.10 0.91 8.15
CA ASN A 84 11.96 1.48 9.19
C ASN A 84 11.15 2.28 10.23
N PRO A 85 11.47 2.18 11.53
CA PRO A 85 11.02 3.14 12.53
C PRO A 85 11.52 4.54 12.18
N HIS A 86 10.62 5.52 12.10
CA HIS A 86 10.97 6.88 11.67
C HIS A 86 10.04 7.93 12.32
N ASN A 87 10.27 8.23 13.60
CA ASN A 87 9.52 9.23 14.36
C ASN A 87 9.96 10.66 14.02
N ASP A 88 9.79 11.07 12.78
CA ASP A 88 9.98 12.46 12.36
C ASP A 88 8.80 13.32 12.82
N ARG A 89 9.07 14.33 13.64
CA ARG A 89 8.04 15.21 14.19
C ARG A 89 7.30 16.01 13.11
N ALA A 90 8.00 16.50 12.09
CA ALA A 90 7.38 17.25 11.01
C ALA A 90 6.44 16.38 10.17
N VAL A 91 6.80 15.10 9.96
CA VAL A 91 5.93 14.14 9.27
C VAL A 91 4.71 13.81 10.12
N ILE A 92 4.90 13.52 11.41
CA ILE A 92 3.80 13.29 12.35
C ILE A 92 2.84 14.48 12.33
N ASP A 93 3.37 15.70 12.42
CA ASP A 93 2.57 16.92 12.43
C ASP A 93 1.76 17.11 11.14
N ARG A 94 2.37 16.83 9.98
CA ARG A 94 1.74 16.92 8.65
C ARG A 94 0.64 15.87 8.46
N LEU A 95 0.88 14.63 8.88
CA LEU A 95 -0.03 13.51 8.64
C LEU A 95 -1.10 13.33 9.74
N TRP A 96 -0.96 14.03 10.86
CA TRP A 96 -1.89 13.93 11.98
C TRP A 96 -3.30 14.34 11.58
N ASN A 97 -4.27 13.53 11.96
CA ASN A 97 -5.69 13.78 11.71
C ASN A 97 -6.55 13.10 12.79
N PRO A 98 -7.87 13.41 12.88
CA PRO A 98 -8.74 12.86 13.92
C PRO A 98 -8.80 11.33 13.97
N PHE A 99 -8.66 10.65 12.83
CA PHE A 99 -8.65 9.19 12.81
C PHE A 99 -7.41 8.61 13.47
N ILE A 100 -6.24 9.25 13.30
CA ILE A 100 -5.01 8.86 14.00
C ILE A 100 -5.09 9.25 15.48
N ALA A 101 -5.59 10.45 15.78
CA ALA A 101 -5.73 10.95 17.15
C ALA A 101 -6.61 10.07 18.04
N ALA A 102 -7.57 9.33 17.46
CA ALA A 102 -8.40 8.40 18.21
C ALA A 102 -7.63 7.23 18.86
N TRP A 103 -6.42 6.91 18.38
CA TRP A 103 -5.62 5.78 18.85
C TRP A 103 -4.52 6.15 19.85
N PHE A 104 -4.27 7.44 20.07
CA PHE A 104 -3.15 7.93 20.88
C PHE A 104 -3.58 9.10 21.77
N THR A 105 -2.90 9.27 22.90
CA THR A 105 -3.15 10.40 23.81
C THR A 105 -2.70 11.75 23.24
N GLY A 106 -1.94 11.73 22.15
CA GLY A 106 -1.46 12.92 21.44
C GLY A 106 -0.28 12.58 20.53
N LYS A 107 0.29 13.61 19.89
CA LYS A 107 1.48 13.46 19.03
C LYS A 107 2.74 13.09 19.81
N ASP A 108 2.74 13.37 21.12
CA ASP A 108 3.82 13.07 22.08
C ASP A 108 3.60 11.76 22.85
N ASP A 109 2.60 10.96 22.46
CA ASP A 109 2.33 9.68 23.12
C ASP A 109 3.59 8.79 23.07
N PRO A 110 4.11 8.32 24.23
CA PRO A 110 5.35 7.55 24.27
C PRO A 110 5.26 6.23 23.51
N LYS A 111 4.05 5.72 23.27
CA LYS A 111 3.79 4.50 22.50
C LYS A 111 3.67 4.75 21.01
N LEU A 112 3.53 5.99 20.56
CA LEU A 112 3.45 6.31 19.13
C LEU A 112 4.74 5.90 18.42
N GLN A 113 4.54 5.18 17.32
CA GLN A 113 5.57 4.84 16.37
C GLN A 113 5.06 5.17 14.97
N LEU A 114 5.79 6.03 14.27
CA LEU A 114 5.66 6.24 12.85
C LEU A 114 6.65 5.32 12.13
N LEU A 115 6.16 4.57 11.16
CA LEU A 115 6.96 3.74 10.27
C LEU A 115 7.03 4.38 8.89
N ARG A 116 8.20 4.32 8.29
CA ARG A 116 8.47 4.68 6.89
C ARG A 116 8.65 3.40 6.10
N PHE A 117 7.84 3.21 5.07
CA PHE A 117 7.99 2.16 4.08
C PHE A 117 8.52 2.80 2.79
N ASP A 118 9.74 2.44 2.43
CA ASP A 118 10.37 2.81 1.17
C ASP A 118 10.12 1.69 0.16
N ALA A 119 9.12 1.91 -0.71
CA ALA A 119 8.79 0.97 -1.79
C ALA A 119 9.97 0.87 -2.77
N ARG A 120 10.16 -0.31 -3.34
CA ARG A 120 11.22 -0.57 -4.32
C ARG A 120 10.68 -1.23 -5.56
N ASP A 121 9.91 -2.30 -5.36
CA ASP A 121 9.37 -3.10 -6.46
C ASP A 121 7.90 -3.39 -6.21
N ALA A 122 7.11 -3.40 -7.28
CA ALA A 122 5.73 -3.84 -7.21
C ALA A 122 5.34 -4.73 -8.38
N GLU A 123 4.55 -5.76 -8.08
CA GLU A 123 3.73 -6.44 -9.06
C GLU A 123 2.31 -5.90 -8.94
N ILE A 124 1.79 -5.34 -10.03
CA ILE A 124 0.49 -4.67 -10.07
C ILE A 124 -0.39 -5.34 -11.13
N TRP A 125 -1.61 -5.68 -10.74
CA TRP A 125 -2.65 -6.22 -11.63
C TRP A 125 -3.81 -5.24 -11.67
N VAL A 126 -4.11 -4.72 -12.86
CA VAL A 126 -5.29 -3.88 -13.07
C VAL A 126 -6.36 -4.74 -13.74
N ASP A 127 -7.42 -5.07 -13.01
CA ASP A 127 -8.52 -5.84 -13.58
C ASP A 127 -9.29 -4.97 -14.58
N ALA A 128 -9.58 -5.52 -15.76
CA ALA A 128 -10.61 -4.94 -16.60
C ALA A 128 -11.93 -5.47 -16.09
N SER A 129 -12.55 -4.70 -15.20
CA SER A 129 -13.90 -4.85 -14.68
C SER A 129 -14.61 -6.16 -15.11
N SER A 130 -14.94 -7.00 -14.13
CA SER A 130 -15.78 -8.20 -14.33
C SER A 130 -17.03 -7.97 -15.20
N LEU A 131 -17.57 -6.74 -15.22
CA LEU A 131 -18.60 -6.26 -16.14
C LEU A 131 -18.21 -6.29 -17.62
N MET A 132 -17.02 -5.83 -18.01
CA MET A 132 -16.54 -5.90 -19.39
C MET A 132 -16.25 -7.34 -19.81
N ALA A 133 -15.67 -8.15 -18.92
CA ALA A 133 -15.47 -9.57 -19.17
C ALA A 133 -16.80 -10.31 -19.39
N GLY A 134 -17.81 -10.02 -18.56
CA GLY A 134 -19.17 -10.56 -18.70
C GLY A 134 -19.85 -10.16 -20.00
N LEU A 135 -19.76 -8.88 -20.39
CA LEU A 135 -20.30 -8.40 -21.68
C LEU A 135 -19.59 -9.04 -22.88
N LYS A 136 -18.27 -9.21 -22.82
CA LYS A 136 -17.48 -9.84 -23.90
C LYS A 136 -17.74 -11.34 -24.03
N LEU A 137 -17.95 -12.05 -22.93
CA LEU A 137 -18.40 -13.44 -22.94
C LEU A 137 -19.77 -13.57 -23.59
N LEU A 138 -20.71 -12.67 -23.29
CA LEU A 138 -22.02 -12.62 -23.97
C LEU A 138 -21.90 -12.33 -25.47
N LEU A 139 -20.87 -11.59 -25.89
CA LEU A 139 -20.55 -11.28 -27.28
C LEU A 139 -19.64 -12.33 -27.96
N GLY A 140 -19.32 -13.44 -27.29
CA GLY A 140 -18.55 -14.57 -27.86
C GLY A 140 -17.05 -14.30 -28.06
N SER A 141 -16.48 -13.29 -27.42
CA SER A 141 -15.05 -12.95 -27.51
C SER A 141 -14.22 -13.74 -26.48
N ASP A 142 -13.01 -14.18 -26.83
CA ASP A 142 -12.08 -14.84 -25.87
C ASP A 142 -11.45 -13.78 -24.94
N PRO A 143 -11.70 -13.82 -23.60
CA PRO A 143 -11.16 -12.83 -22.67
C PRO A 143 -9.64 -12.89 -22.50
N LYS A 144 -8.97 -13.98 -22.92
CA LYS A 144 -7.57 -14.27 -22.57
C LYS A 144 -6.53 -13.38 -23.28
N GLU A 145 -6.83 -12.87 -24.47
CA GLU A 145 -5.92 -12.01 -25.24
C GLU A 145 -5.65 -10.66 -24.54
N ASP A 146 -6.60 -10.15 -23.75
CA ASP A 146 -6.51 -8.83 -23.08
C ASP A 146 -5.80 -8.85 -21.71
N PHE A 147 -5.36 -10.01 -21.21
CA PHE A 147 -4.74 -10.12 -19.87
C PHE A 147 -3.25 -9.76 -19.85
N LYS A 148 -2.55 -9.88 -20.99
CA LYS A 148 -1.11 -9.59 -21.08
C LYS A 148 -0.77 -8.10 -20.86
N ASP A 149 -1.70 -7.20 -21.17
CA ASP A 149 -1.49 -5.74 -21.13
C ASP A 149 -1.91 -5.06 -19.81
N LYS A 150 -2.14 -5.84 -18.75
CA LYS A 150 -2.75 -5.39 -17.48
C LYS A 150 -1.96 -5.73 -16.22
N VAL A 151 -0.81 -6.39 -16.41
CA VAL A 151 0.11 -6.72 -15.33
C VAL A 151 1.42 -6.00 -15.60
N ALA A 152 1.97 -5.33 -14.58
CA ALA A 152 3.30 -4.76 -14.66
C ALA A 152 4.13 -5.16 -13.45
N LYS A 153 5.43 -5.35 -13.68
CA LYS A 153 6.45 -5.35 -12.64
C LYS A 153 7.19 -4.03 -12.79
N VAL A 154 7.15 -3.21 -11.74
CA VAL A 154 7.69 -1.85 -11.79
C VAL A 154 8.63 -1.61 -10.63
N GLU A 155 9.67 -0.82 -10.89
CA GLU A 155 10.42 -0.14 -9.83
C GLU A 155 9.62 1.09 -9.39
N LEU A 156 9.51 1.30 -8.07
CA LEU A 156 8.70 2.35 -7.44
C LEU A 156 9.54 3.46 -6.80
#